data_AF-A0AB39IFD8-F1
#
_entry.id   AF-A0AB39IFD8-F1
#
_cell.length_a   1.000
_cell.length_b   1.000
_cell.length_c   1.000
_cell.angle_alpha   90.00
_cell.angle_beta   90.00
_cell.angle_gamma   90.00
#
_symmetry.space_group_name_H-M   'P 1'
#
loop_
_entity.id
_entity.type
_entity.pdbx_description
1 polymer ?
#
loop_
_entity_poly.entity_id
_entity_poly.type
_entity_poly.pdbx_seq_one_letter_code
_entity_poly.pdbx_strand_id
1 'polypeptide(L)' 'MKHELWPNEEGLDLFCLAGKRGDDARSLLEPDYKLIWTCEADCYFEAMTKYYEFRNWGKYTTDFPEHDKKTYKELGWESD' A
#
# COMPACT_ATOMS: atom_id res chain seq x y z
N MET A 1 -2.59 -6.04 7.91
CA MET A 1 -3.66 -5.44 7.08
C MET A 1 -3.34 -5.62 5.60
N LYS A 2 -4.38 -5.78 4.76
CA LYS A 2 -4.23 -6.01 3.32
C LYS A 2 -4.00 -4.71 2.55
N HIS A 3 -3.06 -4.74 1.61
CA HIS A 3 -2.78 -3.70 0.64
C HIS A 3 -3.11 -4.16 -0.78
N GLU A 4 -3.40 -3.20 -1.65
CA GLU A 4 -3.76 -3.40 -3.04
C GLU A 4 -2.94 -2.49 -3.95
N LEU A 5 -2.46 -3.05 -5.06
CA LEU A 5 -1.75 -2.34 -6.10
C LEU A 5 -2.61 -2.25 -7.37
N TRP A 6 -2.94 -1.01 -7.74
CA TRP A 6 -3.71 -0.66 -8.91
C TRP A 6 -2.84 0.18 -9.85
N PRO A 7 -2.19 -0.42 -10.85
CA PRO A 7 -1.58 0.31 -11.96
C PRO A 7 -2.59 0.71 -13.02
N ASN A 8 -2.24 1.74 -13.79
CA ASN A 8 -2.92 2.11 -15.03
C ASN A 8 -2.04 1.84 -16.27
N GLU A 9 -2.57 2.12 -17.47
CA GLU A 9 -1.86 1.84 -18.73
C GLU A 9 -0.67 2.79 -18.96
N GLU A 10 -0.64 3.95 -18.30
CA GLU A 10 0.46 4.91 -18.33
C GLU A 10 1.62 4.56 -17.37
N GLY A 11 1.47 3.48 -16.58
CA GLY A 11 2.49 3.03 -15.63
C GLY A 11 2.47 3.79 -14.30
N LEU A 12 1.39 4.51 -13.98
CA LEU A 12 1.15 5.08 -12.67
C LEU A 12 0.55 4.04 -11.73
N ASP A 13 0.95 4.09 -10.46
CA ASP A 13 0.51 3.17 -9.43
C ASP A 13 -0.27 3.88 -8.32
N LEU A 14 -1.43 3.32 -7.98
CA LEU A 14 -2.02 3.49 -6.66
C LEU A 14 -1.70 2.25 -5.82
N PHE A 15 -0.93 2.44 -4.75
CA PHE A 15 -0.73 1.42 -3.72
C PHE A 15 -1.39 1.88 -2.42
N CYS A 16 -2.47 1.22 -2.01
CA CYS A 16 -3.31 1.65 -0.90
C CYS A 16 -3.78 0.48 -0.02
N LEU A 17 -4.35 0.78 1.15
CA LEU A 17 -4.99 -0.23 2.00
C LEU A 17 -6.27 -0.75 1.36
N ALA A 18 -6.58 -2.03 1.58
CA ALA A 18 -7.89 -2.59 1.25
C ALA A 18 -8.99 -2.03 2.18
N GLY A 19 -10.25 -2.06 1.74
CA GLY A 19 -11.40 -1.60 2.51
C GLY A 19 -11.48 -0.08 2.70
N LYS A 20 -12.22 0.36 3.73
CA LYS A 20 -12.59 1.77 3.98
C LYS A 20 -11.41 2.75 3.94
N ARG A 21 -10.26 2.32 4.45
CA ARG A 21 -9.05 3.17 4.53
C ARG A 21 -8.41 3.46 3.17
N GLY A 22 -8.76 2.71 2.12
CA GLY A 22 -8.36 2.99 0.74
C GLY A 22 -9.52 3.28 -0.21
N ASP A 23 -10.78 3.24 0.26
CA ASP A 23 -11.94 3.51 -0.59
C ASP A 23 -11.90 4.92 -1.19
N ASP A 24 -11.55 5.92 -0.39
CA ASP A 24 -11.44 7.30 -0.86
C ASP A 24 -10.37 7.42 -1.98
N ALA A 25 -9.22 6.75 -1.83
CA ALA A 25 -8.18 6.75 -2.85
C ALA A 25 -8.60 5.99 -4.12
N ARG A 26 -9.27 4.84 -3.96
CA ARG A 26 -9.81 4.06 -5.09
C ARG A 26 -10.94 4.79 -5.83
N SER A 27 -11.71 5.62 -5.14
CA SER A 27 -12.81 6.39 -5.74
C SER A 27 -12.34 7.43 -6.77
N LEU A 28 -11.06 7.80 -6.72
CA LEU A 28 -10.43 8.77 -7.62
C LEU A 28 -9.76 8.10 -8.83
N LEU A 29 -9.78 6.76 -8.93
CA LEU A 29 -9.17 6.05 -10.03
C LEU A 29 -9.99 6.21 -11.31
N GLU A 30 -9.27 6.46 -12.40
CA GLU A 30 -9.82 6.36 -13.75
C GLU A 30 -10.12 4.88 -14.10
N PRO A 31 -11.03 4.61 -15.06
CA PRO A 31 -11.47 3.24 -15.37
C PRO A 31 -10.39 2.29 -15.88
N ASP A 32 -9.24 2.80 -16.32
CA ASP A 32 -8.13 2.00 -16.85
C ASP A 32 -7.24 1.39 -15.74
N TYR A 33 -7.38 1.85 -14.51
CA TYR A 33 -6.73 1.25 -13.35
C TYR A 33 -7.26 -0.15 -13.05
N LYS A 34 -6.38 -1.12 -12.83
CA LYS A 34 -6.75 -2.52 -12.56
C LYS A 34 -5.98 -3.08 -11.38
N LEU A 35 -6.65 -3.83 -10.51
CA LEU A 35 -5.99 -4.54 -9.42
C LEU A 35 -5.15 -5.68 -9.99
N ILE A 36 -3.84 -5.63 -9.78
CA ILE A 36 -2.93 -6.70 -10.25
C ILE A 36 -2.28 -7.48 -9.12
N TRP A 37 -2.21 -6.90 -7.92
CA TRP A 37 -1.47 -7.50 -6.82
C TRP A 37 -1.97 -7.02 -5.45
N THR A 38 -1.85 -7.90 -4.46
CA THR A 38 -2.19 -7.61 -3.07
C THR A 38 -1.18 -8.26 -2.14
N CYS A 39 -0.92 -7.65 -0.99
CA CYS A 39 -0.12 -8.26 0.07
C CYS A 39 -0.67 -7.92 1.46
N GLU A 40 -0.35 -8.76 2.44
CA GLU A 40 -0.56 -8.44 3.86
C GLU A 40 0.70 -7.76 4.41
N ALA A 41 0.53 -6.75 5.25
CA ALA A 41 1.61 -6.10 5.98
C ALA A 41 1.14 -5.59 7.34
N ASP A 42 2.03 -5.59 8.33
CA ASP A 42 1.73 -5.16 9.69
C ASP A 42 1.98 -3.66 9.89
N CYS A 43 2.76 -3.03 9.01
CA CYS A 43 3.04 -1.59 9.02
C CYS A 43 3.30 -1.05 7.60
N TYR A 44 3.33 0.28 7.48
CA TYR A 44 3.57 0.96 6.21
C TYR A 44 4.94 0.61 5.60
N PHE A 45 5.98 0.56 6.42
CA PHE A 45 7.34 0.22 5.96
C PHE A 45 7.40 -1.17 5.33
N GLU A 46 6.72 -2.15 5.92
CA GLU A 46 6.65 -3.50 5.38
C GLU A 46 5.88 -3.55 4.06
N ALA A 47 4.74 -2.85 3.98
CA ALA A 47 3.94 -2.76 2.75
C ALA A 47 4.76 -2.17 1.60
N MET A 48 5.47 -1.06 1.85
CA MET A 48 6.33 -0.41 0.86
C MET A 48 7.53 -1.26 0.46
N THR A 49 8.10 -2.01 1.42
CA THR A 49 9.20 -2.95 1.12
C THR A 49 8.73 -4.03 0.16
N LYS A 50 7.59 -4.68 0.43
CA LYS A 50 7.01 -5.71 -0.44
C LYS A 50 6.63 -5.15 -1.81
N TYR A 51 6.11 -3.93 -1.86
CA TYR A 51 5.79 -3.24 -3.11
C TYR A 51 7.04 -2.96 -3.97
N TYR A 52 8.13 -2.48 -3.37
CA TYR A 52 9.39 -2.27 -4.07
C TYR A 52 10.00 -3.58 -4.59
N GLU A 53 9.91 -4.66 -3.81
CA GLU A 53 10.30 -6.00 -4.23
C GLU A 53 9.46 -6.48 -5.42
N PHE A 54 8.14 -6.32 -5.37
CA PHE A 54 7.23 -6.68 -6.46
C PHE A 54 7.56 -5.92 -7.75
N ARG A 55 7.88 -4.62 -7.65
CA ARG A 55 8.29 -3.78 -8.79
C ARG A 55 9.74 -3.96 -9.22
N ASN A 56 10.53 -4.74 -8.48
CA ASN A 56 11.97 -4.89 -8.69
C ASN A 56 12.72 -3.54 -8.72
N TRP A 57 12.35 -2.61 -7.84
CA TRP A 57 12.97 -1.28 -7.70
C TRP A 57 14.11 -1.24 -6.68
N GLY A 58 14.46 -2.39 -6.09
CA GLY A 58 15.50 -2.51 -5.08
C GLY A 58 14.94 -2.31 -3.67
N LYS A 59 15.82 -1.90 -2.75
CA LYS A 59 15.49 -1.83 -1.32
C LYS A 59 14.76 -0.52 -0.99
N TYR A 60 13.59 -0.64 -0.36
CA TYR A 60 12.90 0.49 0.23
C TYR A 60 13.62 1.00 1.49
N THR A 61 13.71 2.32 1.64
CA THR A 61 14.25 3.00 2.82
C THR A 61 13.33 4.13 3.25
N THR A 62 13.35 4.47 4.54
CA THR A 62 12.57 5.57 5.11
C THR A 62 13.46 6.44 6.00
N ASP A 63 13.20 7.74 5.99
CA ASP A 63 13.79 8.72 6.91
C ASP A 63 12.97 8.87 8.21
N PHE A 64 11.78 8.26 8.30
CA PHE A 64 10.86 8.36 9.42
C PHE A 64 10.52 6.99 10.04
N PRO A 65 11.52 6.22 10.50
CA PRO A 65 11.33 4.85 10.95
C PRO A 65 10.38 4.73 12.15
N GLU A 66 10.30 5.73 13.02
CA GLU A 66 9.41 5.72 14.20
C GLU A 66 7.92 5.72 13.82
N HIS A 67 7.58 6.31 12.67
CA HIS A 67 6.22 6.35 12.16
C HIS A 67 5.94 5.18 11.22
N ASP A 68 6.84 4.94 10.27
CA ASP A 68 6.59 3.99 9.18
C ASP A 68 6.64 2.53 9.65
N LYS A 69 7.41 2.24 10.72
CA LYS A 69 7.50 0.90 11.30
C LYS A 69 6.49 0.66 12.42
N LYS A 70 5.71 1.67 12.79
CA LYS A 70 4.64 1.48 13.77
C LYS A 70 3.56 0.59 13.16
N THR A 71 3.18 -0.46 13.89
CA THR A 71 2.20 -1.41 13.38
C THR A 71 0.83 -0.77 13.28
N TYR A 72 0.01 -1.24 12.34
CA TYR A 72 -1.38 -0.85 12.23
C TYR A 72 -2.15 -1.14 13.52
N LYS A 73 -1.76 -2.19 14.25
CA LYS A 73 -2.26 -2.48 15.59
C LYS A 73 -1.98 -1.35 16.58
N GLU A 74 -0.74 -0.88 16.66
CA GLU A 74 -0.35 0.23 17.54
C GLU A 74 -0.96 1.57 17.11
N LEU A 75 -1.38 1.69 15.85
CA LEU A 75 -2.17 2.81 15.34
C LEU A 75 -3.68 2.66 15.62
N GLY A 76 -4.13 1.49 16.08
CA GLY A 76 -5.56 1.20 16.29
C GLY A 76 -6.34 0.99 15.00
N TRP A 77 -5.68 0.58 13.92
CA TRP A 77 -6.26 0.49 12.57
C TRP A 77 -6.74 -0.91 12.19
N GLU A 78 -6.30 -1.94 12.92
CA GLU A 78 -6.77 -3.33 12.74
C GLU A 78 -8.16 -3.59 13.34
N SER A 79 -8.74 -2.58 14.00
CA SER A 79 -10.09 -2.65 14.57
C SER A 79 -11.12 -2.21 13.53
N ASP A 80 -11.57 -3.14 12.68
CA ASP A 80 -12.86 -3.05 11.98
C ASP A 80 -13.84 -4.07 12.60
#